data_AF-A0A4Y2QJ84-F1
#
_entry.id   AF-A0A4Y2QJ84-F1
#
_cell.length_a   1.000
_cell.length_b   1.000
_cell.length_c   1.000
_cell.angle_alpha   90.00
_cell.angle_beta   90.00
_cell.angle_gamma   90.00
#
_symmetry.space_group_name_H-M   'P 1'
#
loop_
_entity.id
_entity.type
_entity.pdbx_description
1 polymer ?
#
loop_
_entity_poly.entity_id
_entity_poly.type
_entity_poly.pdbx_seq_one_letter_code
_entity_poly.pdbx_strand_id
1 'polypeptide(L)'
;MQFFIKQIATQPFSAIFHTPGRIYSQLVEKDAESLRITFHNLSCIPDHIISLPIFPHSNPNICEIFLKDFYFQNKDLPSSLISSDFIDCIQRFFTNHFIIATDGSKSHCHTSIAGFSCLQQFCYRIHPLNSVFTAEVLAICQALDELVIPETDILILSDSFSALSSLKNLSFHSPKVIQRLAAKIRIRKNLHQKIALLWVPGHSGVSWNEKADFIAKQVSDFSPYIDWIASEDILSHLKKQSLQITEENYHKSKYKLLIGNIPDILTISKWTGNRVQDRLIARIISKTITTPGLLSRFNLHPDPLCRVCNEINDISHILLKCQKYASVRVILWRKLNIVSANITYDVLLSHVLVNKNHLLIFVQTLKYFDIV
;
A
#
# COMPACT_ATOMS: atom_id res chain seq x y z
N MET A 1 3.00 -12.23 -13.63
CA MET A 1 2.44 -10.86 -13.74
C MET A 1 3.27 -9.75 -13.09
N GLN A 2 3.49 -9.74 -11.77
CA GLN A 2 4.21 -8.62 -11.13
C GLN A 2 5.57 -8.30 -11.78
N PHE A 3 6.33 -9.34 -12.12
CA PHE A 3 7.60 -9.21 -12.82
C PHE A 3 7.46 -8.43 -14.14
N PHE A 4 6.52 -8.82 -15.00
CA PHE A 4 6.30 -8.19 -16.30
C PHE A 4 5.85 -6.73 -16.21
N ILE A 5 4.92 -6.39 -15.30
CA ILE A 5 4.48 -5.00 -15.08
C ILE A 5 5.66 -4.13 -14.64
N LYS A 6 6.53 -4.64 -13.75
CA LYS A 6 7.75 -3.93 -13.36
C LYS A 6 8.68 -3.71 -14.55
N GLN A 7 8.84 -4.71 -15.41
CA GLN A 7 9.69 -4.61 -16.60
C GLN A 7 9.18 -3.57 -17.60
N ILE A 8 7.86 -3.50 -17.83
CA ILE A 8 7.23 -2.46 -18.64
C ILE A 8 7.51 -1.07 -18.04
N ALA A 9 7.30 -0.91 -16.74
CA ALA A 9 7.55 0.35 -16.04
C ALA A 9 9.03 0.76 -16.00
N THR A 10 9.96 -0.14 -16.29
CA THR A 10 11.40 0.16 -16.32
C THR A 10 11.96 0.33 -17.73
N GLN A 11 11.16 0.36 -18.80
CA GLN A 11 11.66 0.70 -20.15
C GLN A 11 12.20 2.14 -20.12
N PRO A 12 13.53 2.35 -20.16
CA PRO A 12 14.49 1.77 -21.11
C PRO A 12 15.53 0.77 -20.54
N PHE A 13 15.45 0.41 -19.26
CA PHE A 13 16.38 -0.50 -18.57
C PHE A 13 15.86 -1.93 -18.46
N SER A 14 14.75 -2.24 -19.13
CA SER A 14 14.14 -3.56 -19.06
C SER A 14 15.01 -4.61 -19.74
N ALA A 15 15.30 -5.69 -19.03
CA ALA A 15 15.98 -6.85 -19.61
C ALA A 15 15.13 -7.59 -20.68
N ILE A 16 13.82 -7.32 -20.74
CA ILE A 16 12.90 -7.93 -21.72
C ILE A 16 12.80 -7.05 -22.97
N PHE A 17 12.77 -5.74 -22.80
CA PHE A 17 12.37 -4.81 -23.87
C PHE A 17 13.50 -3.94 -24.43
N HIS A 18 14.66 -3.83 -23.77
CA HIS A 18 15.78 -3.01 -24.27
C HIS A 18 17.16 -3.58 -23.91
N THR A 19 17.89 -4.08 -24.93
CA THR A 19 19.36 -4.07 -25.01
C THR A 19 19.78 -4.21 -26.48
N PRO A 20 20.50 -3.23 -27.08
CA PRO A 20 21.16 -3.46 -28.35
C PRO A 20 22.23 -4.55 -28.15
N GLY A 21 22.11 -5.69 -28.83
CA GLY A 21 23.17 -6.71 -28.90
C GLY A 21 23.12 -7.85 -27.88
N ARG A 22 22.04 -8.07 -27.12
CA ARG A 22 21.86 -9.30 -26.31
C ARG A 22 20.54 -10.00 -26.62
N ILE A 23 20.58 -11.33 -26.54
CA ILE A 23 19.49 -12.29 -26.80
C ILE A 23 18.18 -11.78 -26.20
N TYR A 24 17.20 -11.52 -27.07
CA TYR A 24 15.86 -11.14 -26.66
C TYR A 24 15.28 -12.25 -25.77
N SER A 25 14.96 -11.91 -24.52
CA SER A 25 14.07 -12.76 -23.72
C SER A 25 12.66 -12.58 -24.27
N GLN A 26 12.28 -13.38 -25.26
CA GLN A 26 10.92 -13.33 -25.81
C GLN A 26 9.92 -13.88 -24.78
N LEU A 27 8.81 -13.16 -24.62
CA LEU A 27 7.67 -13.66 -23.86
C LEU A 27 7.15 -14.92 -24.54
N VAL A 28 6.96 -15.99 -23.76
CA VAL A 28 6.24 -17.18 -24.25
C VAL A 28 4.78 -16.79 -24.49
N GLU A 29 4.15 -17.38 -25.51
CA GLU A 29 2.76 -17.10 -25.90
C GLU A 29 1.78 -17.12 -24.71
N LYS A 30 1.94 -18.09 -23.80
CA LYS A 30 1.15 -18.18 -22.57
C LYS A 30 1.27 -16.94 -21.67
N ASP A 31 2.49 -16.40 -21.50
CA ASP A 31 2.73 -15.22 -20.68
C ASP A 31 2.22 -13.96 -21.37
N ALA A 32 2.38 -13.87 -22.69
CA ALA A 32 1.84 -12.79 -23.50
C ALA A 32 0.30 -12.73 -23.43
N GLU A 33 -0.37 -13.87 -23.53
CA GLU A 33 -1.82 -13.95 -23.42
C GLU A 33 -2.29 -13.61 -22.00
N SER A 34 -1.57 -14.09 -20.97
CA SER A 34 -1.86 -13.73 -19.57
C SER A 34 -1.74 -12.22 -19.32
N LEU A 35 -0.73 -11.59 -19.92
CA LEU A 35 -0.56 -10.14 -19.89
C LEU A 35 -1.73 -9.43 -20.57
N ARG A 36 -2.10 -9.87 -21.77
CA ARG A 36 -3.21 -9.31 -22.55
C ARG A 36 -4.53 -9.36 -21.78
N ILE A 37 -4.86 -10.51 -21.21
CA ILE A 37 -6.07 -10.69 -20.37
C ILE A 37 -6.01 -9.77 -19.15
N THR A 38 -4.85 -9.68 -18.49
CA THR A 38 -4.68 -8.82 -17.31
C THR A 38 -4.94 -7.35 -17.66
N PHE A 39 -4.32 -6.85 -18.73
CA PHE A 39 -4.48 -5.46 -19.18
C PHE A 39 -5.91 -5.15 -19.67
N HIS A 40 -6.53 -6.10 -20.38
CA HIS A 40 -7.94 -6.01 -20.76
C HIS A 40 -8.86 -5.86 -19.53
N ASN A 41 -8.66 -6.70 -18.51
CA ASN A 41 -9.46 -6.64 -17.27
C ASN A 41 -9.23 -5.35 -16.46
N LEU A 42 -8.06 -4.73 -16.61
CA LEU A 42 -7.74 -3.44 -16.00
C LEU A 42 -8.20 -2.26 -16.84
N SER A 43 -8.74 -2.49 -18.05
CA SER A 43 -9.08 -1.44 -19.03
C SER A 43 -7.92 -0.49 -19.34
N CYS A 44 -6.71 -1.05 -19.45
CA CYS A 44 -5.46 -0.32 -19.67
C CYS A 44 -4.60 -1.02 -20.72
N ILE A 45 -3.80 -0.29 -21.49
CA ILE A 45 -2.75 -0.90 -22.35
C ILE A 45 -1.35 -0.69 -21.73
N PRO A 46 -0.34 -1.50 -22.10
CA PRO A 46 1.01 -1.38 -21.52
C PRO A 46 1.66 0.01 -21.66
N ASP A 47 1.44 0.70 -22.77
CA ASP A 47 2.07 2.00 -23.08
C ASP A 47 1.58 3.15 -22.18
N HIS A 48 0.46 2.93 -21.50
CA HIS A 48 -0.14 3.86 -20.55
C HIS A 48 0.57 3.83 -19.19
N ILE A 49 1.40 2.81 -18.94
CA ILE A 49 2.17 2.69 -17.70
C ILE A 49 3.24 3.77 -17.65
N ILE A 50 3.26 4.52 -16.56
CA ILE A 50 4.31 5.49 -16.26
C ILE A 50 5.65 4.77 -16.17
N SER A 51 6.50 5.02 -17.16
CA SER A 51 7.84 4.46 -17.24
C SER A 51 8.86 5.28 -16.46
N LEU A 52 9.94 4.61 -16.08
CA LEU A 52 11.13 5.22 -15.50
C LEU A 52 11.72 6.21 -16.52
N PRO A 53 12.08 7.44 -16.11
CA PRO A 53 12.82 8.33 -17.01
C PRO A 53 14.17 7.71 -17.41
N ILE A 54 14.65 8.08 -18.60
CA ILE A 54 15.94 7.62 -19.16
C ILE A 54 17.11 7.91 -18.21
N PHE A 55 17.01 8.96 -17.40
CA PHE A 55 17.97 9.28 -16.36
C PHE A 55 17.28 9.22 -14.99
N PRO A 56 17.19 8.04 -14.36
CA PRO A 56 16.58 7.93 -13.03
C PRO A 56 17.38 8.76 -12.03
N HIS A 57 16.67 9.53 -11.24
CA HIS A 57 17.28 10.46 -10.29
C HIS A 57 17.31 9.87 -8.88
N SER A 58 18.45 10.07 -8.20
CA SER A 58 18.67 9.70 -6.81
C SER A 58 19.15 10.87 -5.95
N ASN A 59 19.20 12.09 -6.51
CA ASN A 59 19.64 13.26 -5.77
C ASN A 59 18.45 13.87 -5.01
N PRO A 60 18.47 13.94 -3.68
CA PRO A 60 17.40 14.53 -2.87
C PRO A 60 17.27 16.06 -3.05
N ASN A 61 18.29 16.75 -3.58
CA ASN A 61 18.33 18.22 -3.68
C ASN A 61 18.00 18.73 -5.09
N ILE A 62 16.89 18.27 -5.67
CA ILE A 62 16.47 18.69 -7.03
C ILE A 62 15.98 20.14 -7.03
N CYS A 63 15.16 20.50 -6.03
CA CYS A 63 14.49 21.78 -5.86
C CYS A 63 14.28 22.08 -4.37
N GLU A 64 13.91 23.31 -4.05
CA GLU A 64 13.54 23.69 -2.68
C GLU A 64 12.15 23.14 -2.34
N ILE A 65 12.02 22.46 -1.20
CA ILE A 65 10.77 21.84 -0.76
C ILE A 65 10.52 22.20 0.71
N PHE A 66 9.49 23.02 0.91
CA PHE A 66 9.07 23.55 2.20
C PHE A 66 7.89 22.74 2.74
N LEU A 67 8.11 22.00 3.82
CA LEU A 67 7.13 21.09 4.42
C LEU A 67 6.62 21.56 5.78
N LYS A 68 7.51 22.17 6.59
CA LYS A 68 7.25 22.61 7.97
C LYS A 68 8.09 23.84 8.33
N ASP A 69 8.41 24.61 7.31
CA ASP A 69 9.36 25.71 7.34
C ASP A 69 8.67 27.03 7.70
N PHE A 70 7.35 27.10 7.55
CA PHE A 70 6.52 28.27 7.85
C PHE A 70 5.42 27.97 8.89
N TYR A 71 4.98 29.00 9.60
CA TYR A 71 4.05 28.85 10.72
C TYR A 71 2.66 28.38 10.28
N PHE A 72 2.12 28.90 9.17
CA PHE A 72 0.85 28.45 8.58
C PHE A 72 0.81 26.96 8.22
N GLN A 73 1.96 26.28 8.14
CA GLN A 73 2.06 24.85 7.87
C GLN A 73 1.74 23.98 9.11
N ASN A 74 1.26 24.57 10.19
CA ASN A 74 0.66 23.81 11.27
C ASN A 74 -0.85 23.69 11.06
N LYS A 75 -1.33 22.48 10.74
CA LYS A 75 -2.76 22.18 10.50
C LYS A 75 -3.64 22.33 11.76
N ASP A 76 -3.04 22.37 12.94
CA ASP A 76 -3.76 22.58 14.21
C ASP A 76 -4.19 24.05 14.40
N LEU A 77 -3.70 24.97 13.57
CA LEU A 77 -4.05 26.38 13.62
C LEU A 77 -5.46 26.64 13.03
N PRO A 78 -6.17 27.67 13.53
CA PRO A 78 -7.38 28.17 12.88
C PRO A 78 -7.17 28.57 11.41
N SER A 79 -8.11 28.24 10.53
CA SER A 79 -8.04 28.53 9.09
C SER A 79 -7.82 30.01 8.77
N SER A 80 -8.37 30.93 9.57
CA SER A 80 -8.16 32.37 9.39
C SER A 80 -6.70 32.78 9.60
N LEU A 81 -6.02 32.20 10.58
CA LEU A 81 -4.60 32.45 10.87
C LEU A 81 -3.71 31.80 9.82
N ILE A 82 -4.04 30.58 9.38
CA ILE A 82 -3.33 29.91 8.28
C ILE A 82 -3.40 30.77 7.02
N SER A 83 -4.59 31.26 6.66
CA SER A 83 -4.80 32.07 5.47
C SER A 83 -4.04 33.40 5.53
N SER A 84 -4.08 34.11 6.65
CA SER A 84 -3.35 35.38 6.81
C SER A 84 -1.83 35.18 6.78
N ASP A 85 -1.31 34.22 7.53
CA ASP A 85 0.15 33.95 7.59
C ASP A 85 0.68 33.40 6.26
N PHE A 86 -0.13 32.63 5.53
CA PHE A 86 0.19 32.23 4.15
C PHE A 86 0.36 33.45 3.24
N ILE A 87 -0.56 34.42 3.27
CA ILE A 87 -0.46 35.64 2.44
C ILE A 87 0.82 36.41 2.77
N ASP A 88 1.11 36.59 4.06
CA ASP A 88 2.32 37.28 4.52
C ASP A 88 3.60 36.55 4.08
N CYS A 89 3.60 35.21 4.17
CA CYS A 89 4.70 34.38 3.71
C CYS A 89 4.96 34.53 2.20
N ILE A 90 3.90 34.46 1.38
CA ILE A 90 4.02 34.63 -0.07
C ILE A 90 4.57 36.01 -0.42
N GLN A 91 4.06 37.07 0.22
CA GLN A 91 4.52 38.44 -0.03
C GLN A 91 5.98 38.65 0.38
N ARG A 92 6.44 38.00 1.45
CA ARG A 92 7.78 38.19 2.00
C ARG A 92 8.86 37.35 1.30
N PHE A 93 8.56 36.10 0.98
CA PHE A 93 9.57 35.13 0.51
C PHE A 93 9.41 34.77 -0.97
N PHE A 94 8.22 34.94 -1.54
CA PHE A 94 7.89 34.46 -2.89
C PHE A 94 7.33 35.56 -3.80
N THR A 95 7.64 36.84 -3.55
CA THR A 95 7.06 38.00 -4.24
C THR A 95 7.20 37.97 -5.76
N ASN A 96 8.32 37.43 -6.26
CA ASN A 96 8.62 37.35 -7.70
C ASN A 96 8.31 35.97 -8.30
N HIS A 97 7.70 35.06 -7.55
CA HIS A 97 7.39 33.72 -8.05
C HIS A 97 6.03 33.68 -8.75
N PHE A 98 5.96 32.93 -9.84
CA PHE A 98 4.70 32.56 -10.47
C PHE A 98 4.06 31.41 -9.67
N ILE A 99 2.88 31.66 -9.12
CA ILE A 99 2.20 30.71 -8.24
C ILE A 99 1.32 29.78 -9.07
N ILE A 100 1.48 28.48 -8.83
CA ILE A 100 0.65 27.42 -9.36
C ILE A 100 0.15 26.58 -8.19
N ALA A 101 -1.16 26.32 -8.12
CA ALA A 101 -1.73 25.34 -7.20
C ALA A 101 -2.15 24.09 -7.96
N THR A 102 -1.94 22.92 -7.35
CA THR A 102 -2.27 21.63 -7.95
C THR A 102 -2.96 20.74 -6.94
N ASP A 103 -3.87 19.88 -7.42
CA ASP A 103 -4.60 18.94 -6.59
C ASP A 103 -4.92 17.65 -7.35
N GLY A 104 -4.96 16.53 -6.64
CA GLY A 104 -5.35 15.22 -7.14
C GLY A 104 -6.54 14.65 -6.38
N SER A 105 -7.69 14.53 -7.04
CA SER A 105 -8.90 14.03 -6.40
C SER A 105 -9.21 12.59 -6.80
N LYS A 106 -9.82 11.84 -5.87
CA LYS A 106 -10.34 10.49 -6.11
C LYS A 106 -11.72 10.33 -5.50
N SER A 107 -12.70 10.05 -6.36
CA SER A 107 -14.06 9.67 -5.99
C SER A 107 -14.29 8.17 -6.23
N HIS A 108 -15.54 7.72 -6.03
CA HIS A 108 -15.92 6.34 -6.37
C HIS A 108 -15.86 6.08 -7.89
N CYS A 109 -16.13 7.12 -8.69
CA CYS A 109 -16.27 7.00 -10.14
C CYS A 109 -15.01 7.44 -10.89
N HIS A 110 -14.30 8.43 -10.36
CA HIS A 110 -13.23 9.11 -11.09
C HIS A 110 -11.98 9.27 -10.24
N THR A 111 -10.85 9.34 -10.92
CA THR A 111 -9.62 9.90 -10.37
C THR A 111 -9.21 11.04 -11.30
N SER A 112 -8.89 12.20 -10.76
CA SER A 112 -8.66 13.42 -11.52
C SER A 112 -7.48 14.20 -10.99
N ILE A 113 -6.95 15.05 -11.86
CA ILE A 113 -5.88 15.99 -11.56
C ILE A 113 -6.29 17.37 -12.02
N ALA A 114 -5.88 18.39 -11.27
CA ALA A 114 -6.11 19.77 -11.64
C ALA A 114 -4.89 20.63 -11.33
N GLY A 115 -4.78 21.71 -12.09
CA GLY A 115 -3.83 22.79 -11.82
C GLY A 115 -4.48 24.13 -12.09
N PHE A 116 -4.07 25.11 -11.31
CA PHE A 116 -4.60 26.46 -11.34
C PHE A 116 -3.46 27.47 -11.19
N SER A 117 -3.47 28.48 -12.05
CA SER A 117 -2.61 29.65 -12.00
C SER A 117 -3.45 30.91 -12.22
N CYS A 118 -2.88 32.09 -12.07
CA CYS A 118 -3.59 33.34 -12.39
C CYS A 118 -3.94 33.49 -13.88
N LEU A 119 -3.29 32.73 -14.77
CA LEU A 119 -3.49 32.82 -16.22
C LEU A 119 -4.38 31.72 -16.77
N GLN A 120 -4.23 30.50 -16.24
CA GLN A 120 -4.77 29.27 -16.82
C GLN A 120 -5.12 28.24 -15.75
N GLN A 121 -6.02 27.34 -16.12
CA GLN A 121 -6.36 26.17 -15.33
C GLN A 121 -6.56 24.96 -16.24
N PHE A 122 -6.34 23.76 -15.69
CA PHE A 122 -6.66 22.52 -16.36
C PHE A 122 -7.35 21.55 -15.40
N CYS A 123 -8.08 20.58 -15.97
CA CYS A 123 -8.64 19.45 -15.25
C CYS A 123 -8.67 18.23 -16.17
N TYR A 124 -8.10 17.12 -15.73
CA TYR A 124 -8.11 15.86 -16.46
C TYR A 124 -8.59 14.73 -15.57
N ARG A 125 -9.30 13.78 -16.17
CA ARG A 125 -9.43 12.44 -15.63
C ARG A 125 -8.15 11.65 -15.91
N ILE A 126 -7.79 10.80 -14.96
CA ILE A 126 -6.75 9.79 -15.11
C ILE A 126 -7.32 8.41 -14.81
N HIS A 127 -6.54 7.36 -15.04
CA HIS A 127 -7.01 6.00 -14.80
C HIS A 127 -7.52 5.81 -13.35
N PRO A 128 -8.75 5.29 -13.14
CA PRO A 128 -9.38 5.22 -11.82
C PRO A 128 -8.67 4.28 -10.83
N LEU A 129 -7.75 3.44 -11.32
CA LEU A 129 -6.88 2.63 -10.46
C LEU A 129 -5.80 3.46 -9.76
N ASN A 130 -5.41 4.61 -10.29
CA ASN A 130 -4.39 5.45 -9.67
C ASN A 130 -4.79 5.84 -8.26
N SER A 131 -3.85 5.80 -7.33
CA SER A 131 -4.05 6.30 -5.98
C SER A 131 -4.16 7.82 -5.96
N VAL A 132 -4.72 8.38 -4.88
CA VAL A 132 -4.69 9.83 -4.62
C VAL A 132 -3.25 10.32 -4.66
N PHE A 133 -2.31 9.59 -4.05
CA PHE A 133 -0.88 9.90 -4.12
C PHE A 133 -0.37 10.06 -5.57
N THR A 134 -0.70 9.13 -6.46
CA THR A 134 -0.33 9.24 -7.87
C THR A 134 -0.99 10.43 -8.55
N ALA A 135 -2.28 10.69 -8.27
CA ALA A 135 -3.01 11.83 -8.81
C ALA A 135 -2.33 13.16 -8.42
N GLU A 136 -2.00 13.34 -7.13
CA GLU A 136 -1.29 14.52 -6.62
C GLU A 136 0.03 14.78 -7.36
N VAL A 137 0.86 13.75 -7.51
CA VAL A 137 2.15 13.88 -8.21
C VAL A 137 1.94 14.16 -9.71
N LEU A 138 0.93 13.55 -10.32
CA LEU A 138 0.60 13.78 -11.73
C LEU A 138 0.03 15.17 -11.97
N ALA A 139 -0.71 15.75 -11.02
CA ALA A 139 -1.18 17.13 -11.09
C ALA A 139 0.01 18.11 -11.18
N ILE A 140 1.03 17.91 -10.35
CA ILE A 140 2.29 18.68 -10.43
C ILE A 140 3.00 18.45 -11.76
N CYS A 141 3.08 17.19 -12.23
CA CYS A 141 3.69 16.88 -13.52
C CYS A 141 3.00 17.60 -14.68
N GLN A 142 1.66 17.58 -14.70
CA GLN A 142 0.86 18.18 -15.77
C GLN A 142 0.93 19.70 -15.73
N ALA A 143 0.94 20.29 -14.53
CA ALA A 143 1.15 21.72 -14.36
C ALA A 143 2.50 22.20 -14.92
N LEU A 144 3.55 21.41 -14.74
CA LEU A 144 4.87 21.69 -15.33
C LEU A 144 4.93 21.48 -16.85
N ASP A 145 3.95 20.83 -17.47
CA ASP A 145 3.92 20.60 -18.91
C ASP A 145 3.04 21.62 -19.65
N GLU A 146 1.86 21.92 -19.10
CA GLU A 146 0.79 22.61 -19.83
C GLU A 146 0.63 24.08 -19.44
N LEU A 147 0.83 24.42 -18.17
CA LEU A 147 0.61 25.80 -17.74
C LEU A 147 1.69 26.68 -18.34
N VAL A 148 1.24 27.80 -18.93
CA VAL A 148 2.15 28.83 -19.42
C VAL A 148 2.91 29.40 -18.25
N ILE A 149 4.23 29.22 -18.30
CA ILE A 149 5.14 29.66 -17.26
C ILE A 149 5.90 30.89 -17.79
N PRO A 150 5.79 32.05 -17.12
CA PRO A 150 6.59 33.24 -17.45
C PRO A 150 8.11 32.99 -17.26
N GLU A 151 8.96 33.94 -17.65
CA GLU A 151 10.40 33.90 -17.37
C GLU A 151 10.75 34.16 -15.89
N THR A 152 9.88 33.75 -14.96
CA THR A 152 10.05 33.90 -13.52
C THR A 152 10.18 32.55 -12.83
N ASP A 153 10.71 32.57 -11.61
CA ASP A 153 10.76 31.39 -10.75
C ASP A 153 9.34 30.91 -10.40
N ILE A 154 9.15 29.60 -10.22
CA ILE A 154 7.84 28.98 -10.00
C ILE A 154 7.71 28.57 -8.54
N LEU A 155 6.56 28.87 -7.94
CA LEU A 155 6.13 28.30 -6.68
C LEU A 155 4.93 27.37 -6.90
N ILE A 156 5.10 26.09 -6.62
CA ILE A 156 4.03 25.09 -6.69
C ILE A 156 3.46 24.85 -5.29
N LEU A 157 2.16 25.05 -5.14
CA LEU A 157 1.39 24.75 -3.95
C LEU A 157 0.71 23.40 -4.11
N SER A 158 0.89 22.51 -3.14
CA SER A 158 0.17 21.23 -3.05
C SER A 158 -0.07 20.89 -1.59
N ASP A 159 -1.23 20.31 -1.28
CA ASP A 159 -1.54 19.83 0.06
C ASP A 159 -1.10 18.39 0.33
N SER A 160 -0.52 17.73 -0.67
CA SER A 160 0.01 16.38 -0.55
C SER A 160 1.39 16.36 0.11
N PHE A 161 1.38 16.36 1.45
CA PHE A 161 2.61 16.18 2.25
C PHE A 161 3.38 14.92 1.81
N SER A 162 2.65 13.86 1.49
CA SER A 162 3.22 12.59 1.05
C SER A 162 3.96 12.67 -0.29
N ALA A 163 3.40 13.38 -1.27
CA ALA A 163 4.04 13.60 -2.58
C ALA A 163 5.33 14.41 -2.41
N LEU A 164 5.25 15.54 -1.72
CA LEU A 164 6.39 16.44 -1.50
C LEU A 164 7.50 15.80 -0.65
N SER A 165 7.12 15.07 0.41
CA SER A 165 8.08 14.30 1.23
C SER A 165 8.76 13.17 0.44
N SER A 166 8.01 12.50 -0.45
CA SER A 166 8.58 11.45 -1.31
C SER A 166 9.57 12.00 -2.34
N LEU A 167 9.31 13.21 -2.85
CA LEU A 167 10.23 13.92 -3.73
C LEU A 167 11.47 14.42 -2.98
N LYS A 168 11.31 14.95 -1.76
CA LYS A 168 12.43 15.38 -0.90
C LYS A 168 13.35 14.22 -0.51
N ASN A 169 12.77 13.03 -0.28
CA ASN A 169 13.50 11.80 0.02
C ASN A 169 13.65 10.90 -1.21
N LEU A 170 14.01 11.50 -2.36
CA LEU A 170 14.11 10.77 -3.62
C LEU A 170 15.18 9.67 -3.55
N SER A 171 14.80 8.49 -4.03
CA SER A 171 15.71 7.35 -4.20
C SER A 171 15.38 6.62 -5.50
N PHE A 172 16.28 5.71 -5.90
CA PHE A 172 16.04 4.83 -7.05
C PHE A 172 14.80 3.92 -6.85
N HIS A 173 14.42 3.65 -5.60
CA HIS A 173 13.25 2.84 -5.25
C HIS A 173 11.97 3.66 -5.11
N SER A 174 12.04 4.99 -5.23
CA SER A 174 10.85 5.84 -5.20
C SER A 174 9.88 5.47 -6.34
N PRO A 175 8.57 5.67 -6.13
CA PRO A 175 7.55 5.39 -7.15
C PRO A 175 7.88 6.04 -8.50
N LYS A 176 7.52 5.40 -9.62
CA LYS A 176 7.93 5.88 -10.97
C LYS A 176 7.36 7.27 -11.25
N VAL A 177 6.17 7.57 -10.73
CA VAL A 177 5.55 8.89 -10.82
C VAL A 177 6.40 9.99 -10.15
N ILE A 178 7.05 9.69 -9.01
CA ILE A 178 7.97 10.63 -8.33
C ILE A 178 9.24 10.81 -9.15
N GLN A 179 9.78 9.73 -9.74
CA GLN A 179 10.95 9.85 -10.61
C GLN A 179 10.64 10.65 -11.89
N ARG A 180 9.44 10.49 -12.45
CA ARG A 180 8.93 11.31 -13.56
C ARG A 180 8.87 12.80 -13.17
N LEU A 181 8.32 13.11 -11.99
CA LEU A 181 8.28 14.48 -11.48
C LEU A 181 9.69 15.07 -11.32
N ALA A 182 10.60 14.32 -10.69
CA ALA A 182 12.00 14.71 -10.53
C ALA A 182 12.67 15.05 -11.88
N ALA A 183 12.42 14.25 -12.92
CA ALA A 183 12.97 14.48 -14.25
C ALA A 183 12.40 15.76 -14.88
N LYS A 184 11.10 16.04 -14.72
CA LYS A 184 10.47 17.27 -15.21
C LYS A 184 11.04 18.52 -14.54
N ILE A 185 11.19 18.50 -13.21
CA ILE A 185 11.77 19.61 -12.47
C ILE A 185 13.21 19.88 -12.93
N ARG A 186 14.00 18.83 -13.18
CA ARG A 186 15.37 18.99 -13.70
C ARG A 186 15.40 19.62 -15.09
N ILE A 187 14.51 19.22 -16.00
CA ILE A 187 14.42 19.83 -17.34
C ILE A 187 14.17 21.33 -17.21
N ARG A 188 13.23 21.74 -16.35
CA ARG A 188 12.93 23.15 -16.08
C ARG A 188 14.12 23.90 -15.44
N LYS A 189 14.82 23.27 -14.51
CA LYS A 189 16.04 23.84 -13.91
C LYS A 189 17.14 24.11 -14.94
N ASN A 190 17.28 23.24 -15.94
CA ASN A 190 18.23 23.43 -17.04
C ASN A 190 17.82 24.59 -17.98
N LEU A 191 16.56 25.01 -17.96
CA LEU A 191 16.04 26.20 -18.65
C LEU A 191 16.12 27.47 -17.78
N HIS A 192 16.95 27.45 -16.73
CA HIS A 192 17.16 28.56 -15.80
C HIS A 192 15.93 29.01 -15.00
N GLN A 193 14.88 28.18 -14.92
CA GLN A 193 13.72 28.43 -14.05
C GLN A 193 13.89 27.69 -12.72
N LYS A 194 13.93 28.41 -11.59
CA LYS A 194 13.92 27.75 -10.28
C LYS A 194 12.49 27.34 -9.93
N ILE A 195 12.37 26.16 -9.35
CA ILE A 195 11.09 25.62 -8.86
C ILE A 195 11.24 25.46 -7.36
N ALA A 196 10.30 26.03 -6.62
CA ALA A 196 10.06 25.77 -5.22
C ALA A 196 8.72 25.04 -5.06
N LEU A 197 8.67 24.06 -4.16
CA LEU A 197 7.43 23.40 -3.78
C LEU A 197 7.11 23.73 -2.33
N LEU A 198 5.88 24.18 -2.11
CA LEU A 198 5.39 24.60 -0.80
C LEU A 198 4.19 23.77 -0.42
N TRP A 199 4.33 23.03 0.67
CA TRP A 199 3.21 22.31 1.25
C TRP A 199 2.23 23.31 1.87
N VAL A 200 0.95 23.19 1.55
CA VAL A 200 -0.12 23.99 2.14
C VAL A 200 -1.13 23.06 2.82
N PRO A 201 -1.64 23.37 4.03
CA PRO A 201 -2.63 22.50 4.65
C PRO A 201 -3.96 22.57 3.87
N GLY A 202 -4.44 21.41 3.42
CA GLY A 202 -5.72 21.28 2.72
C GLY A 202 -6.91 21.67 3.61
N HIS A 203 -7.98 22.20 3.00
CA HIS A 203 -9.22 22.64 3.68
C HIS A 203 -8.99 23.66 4.79
N SER A 204 -7.99 24.52 4.63
CA SER A 204 -7.56 25.49 5.65
C SER A 204 -7.74 26.94 5.22
N GLY A 205 -8.53 27.21 4.18
CA GLY A 205 -8.87 28.58 3.77
C GLY A 205 -7.80 29.27 2.92
N VAL A 206 -6.84 28.51 2.38
CA VAL A 206 -5.87 29.00 1.40
C VAL A 206 -6.51 28.97 0.02
N SER A 207 -6.94 30.12 -0.49
CA SER A 207 -7.77 30.25 -1.69
C SER A 207 -7.19 29.54 -2.92
N TRP A 208 -5.88 29.57 -3.12
CA TRP A 208 -5.19 28.87 -4.20
C TRP A 208 -5.38 27.34 -4.14
N ASN A 209 -5.22 26.75 -2.95
CA ASN A 209 -5.39 25.31 -2.76
C ASN A 209 -6.85 24.89 -2.90
N GLU A 210 -7.76 25.62 -2.24
CA GLU A 210 -9.21 25.33 -2.33
C GLU A 210 -9.69 25.42 -3.78
N LYS A 211 -9.11 26.32 -4.59
CA LYS A 211 -9.45 26.44 -6.00
C LYS A 211 -8.98 25.22 -6.81
N ALA A 212 -7.77 24.73 -6.58
CA ALA A 212 -7.26 23.53 -7.24
C ALA A 212 -8.10 22.29 -6.85
N ASP A 213 -8.38 22.10 -5.57
CA ASP A 213 -9.25 21.03 -5.04
C ASP A 213 -10.66 21.08 -5.65
N PHE A 214 -11.26 22.27 -5.70
CA PHE A 214 -12.54 22.47 -6.36
C PHE A 214 -12.49 22.05 -7.84
N ILE A 215 -11.49 22.47 -8.59
CA ILE A 215 -11.36 22.12 -10.01
C ILE A 215 -11.17 20.60 -10.20
N ALA A 216 -10.38 19.94 -9.34
CA ALA A 216 -10.16 18.50 -9.40
C ALA A 216 -11.46 17.72 -9.15
N LYS A 217 -12.34 18.22 -8.25
CA LYS A 217 -13.63 17.61 -7.92
C LYS A 217 -14.73 17.86 -8.95
N GLN A 218 -14.62 18.88 -9.79
CA GLN A 218 -15.60 19.23 -10.83
C GLN A 218 -15.54 18.35 -12.09
N VAL A 219 -14.77 17.25 -12.04
CA VAL A 219 -14.59 16.34 -13.16
C VAL A 219 -15.87 15.58 -13.50
N SER A 220 -16.08 15.28 -14.78
CA SER A 220 -17.22 14.51 -15.30
C SER A 220 -16.76 13.49 -16.33
N ASP A 221 -17.65 12.60 -16.77
CA ASP A 221 -17.36 11.61 -17.81
C ASP A 221 -16.92 12.24 -19.14
N PHE A 222 -17.32 13.48 -19.42
CA PHE A 222 -16.94 14.24 -20.61
C PHE A 222 -15.63 15.03 -20.46
N SER A 223 -15.09 15.09 -19.25
CA SER A 223 -13.80 15.76 -19.03
C SER A 223 -12.68 15.03 -19.79
N PRO A 224 -11.68 15.78 -20.30
CA PRO A 224 -10.52 15.20 -20.97
C PRO A 224 -9.85 14.11 -20.14
N TYR A 225 -9.33 13.08 -20.80
CA TYR A 225 -8.75 11.90 -20.15
C TYR A 225 -7.29 11.74 -20.53
N ILE A 226 -6.44 11.49 -19.53
CA ILE A 226 -5.05 11.11 -19.71
C ILE A 226 -4.88 9.66 -19.28
N ASP A 227 -4.44 8.87 -20.23
CA ASP A 227 -4.16 7.45 -20.15
C ASP A 227 -2.89 7.12 -19.33
N TRP A 228 -2.65 7.78 -18.21
CA TRP A 228 -1.50 7.46 -17.35
C TRP A 228 -1.89 6.58 -16.18
N ILE A 229 -1.10 5.54 -15.93
CA ILE A 229 -1.26 4.66 -14.76
C ILE A 229 0.08 4.34 -14.10
N ALA A 230 0.12 4.40 -12.77
CA ALA A 230 1.30 3.97 -12.03
C ALA A 230 1.38 2.45 -11.93
N SER A 231 2.56 1.89 -12.21
CA SER A 231 2.81 0.45 -12.08
C SER A 231 2.56 -0.05 -10.65
N GLU A 232 2.92 0.76 -9.66
CA GLU A 232 2.71 0.49 -8.24
C GLU A 232 1.23 0.36 -7.89
N ASP A 233 0.37 1.18 -8.50
CA ASP A 233 -1.08 1.16 -8.27
C ASP A 233 -1.72 -0.09 -8.90
N ILE A 234 -1.27 -0.48 -10.10
CA ILE A 234 -1.65 -1.78 -10.71
C ILE A 234 -1.29 -2.93 -9.78
N LEU A 235 -0.04 -2.98 -9.30
CA LEU A 235 0.43 -4.07 -8.45
C LEU A 235 -0.32 -4.12 -7.11
N SER A 236 -0.61 -2.96 -6.53
CA SER A 236 -1.42 -2.83 -5.32
C SER A 236 -2.83 -3.39 -5.53
N HIS A 237 -3.47 -3.02 -6.65
CA HIS A 237 -4.79 -3.49 -7.03
C HIS A 237 -4.82 -5.02 -7.23
N LEU A 238 -3.89 -5.57 -8.03
CA LEU A 238 -3.80 -7.00 -8.28
C LEU A 238 -3.54 -7.79 -6.99
N LYS A 239 -2.74 -7.27 -6.07
CA LYS A 239 -2.52 -7.88 -4.75
C LYS A 239 -3.81 -7.90 -3.93
N LYS A 240 -4.56 -6.80 -3.92
CA LYS A 240 -5.85 -6.71 -3.22
C LYS A 240 -6.87 -7.71 -3.79
N GLN A 241 -7.01 -7.77 -5.12
CA GLN A 241 -7.88 -8.73 -5.79
C GLN A 241 -7.48 -10.18 -5.48
N SER A 242 -6.18 -10.49 -5.54
CA SER A 242 -5.69 -11.83 -5.22
C SER A 242 -6.03 -12.25 -3.79
N LEU A 243 -5.90 -11.34 -2.82
CA LEU A 243 -6.29 -11.59 -1.43
C LEU A 243 -7.79 -11.83 -1.30
N GLN A 244 -8.62 -10.98 -1.93
CA GLN A 244 -10.08 -11.11 -1.92
C GLN A 244 -10.55 -12.44 -2.52
N ILE A 245 -10.05 -12.81 -3.70
CA ILE A 245 -10.37 -14.09 -4.35
C ILE A 245 -9.96 -15.26 -3.46
N THR A 246 -8.78 -15.18 -2.83
CA THR A 246 -8.31 -16.23 -1.92
C THR A 246 -9.21 -16.36 -0.70
N GLU A 247 -9.63 -15.24 -0.12
CA GLU A 247 -10.54 -15.20 1.02
C GLU A 247 -11.93 -15.75 0.66
N GLU A 248 -12.50 -15.32 -0.47
CA GLU A 248 -13.79 -15.83 -0.97
C GLU A 248 -13.74 -17.34 -1.25
N ASN A 249 -12.67 -17.81 -1.91
CA ASN A 249 -12.47 -19.23 -2.18
C ASN A 249 -12.36 -20.02 -0.87
N TYR A 250 -11.64 -19.49 0.12
CA TYR A 250 -11.56 -20.10 1.43
C TYR A 250 -12.93 -20.18 2.10
N HIS A 251 -13.69 -19.08 2.12
CA HIS A 251 -15.02 -18.99 2.70
C HIS A 251 -16.03 -19.96 2.06
N LYS A 252 -15.92 -20.20 0.74
CA LYS A 252 -16.76 -21.16 0.00
C LYS A 252 -16.26 -22.61 0.11
N SER A 253 -15.05 -22.85 0.63
CA SER A 253 -14.47 -24.18 0.70
C SER A 253 -14.98 -25.00 1.89
N LYS A 254 -14.91 -26.33 1.78
CA LYS A 254 -15.14 -27.26 2.91
C LYS A 254 -14.22 -27.00 4.11
N TYR A 255 -13.09 -26.33 3.90
CA TYR A 255 -12.12 -26.03 4.95
C TYR A 255 -12.62 -24.94 5.89
N LYS A 256 -13.54 -24.08 5.46
CA LYS A 256 -14.12 -23.03 6.30
C LYS A 256 -14.79 -23.61 7.54
N LEU A 257 -15.57 -24.68 7.37
CA LEU A 257 -16.25 -25.38 8.47
C LEU A 257 -15.27 -26.06 9.43
N LEU A 258 -14.11 -26.48 8.92
CA LEU A 258 -13.13 -27.27 9.66
C LEU A 258 -12.14 -26.39 10.46
N ILE A 259 -11.71 -25.28 9.85
CA ILE A 259 -10.66 -24.40 10.36
C ILE A 259 -11.25 -23.11 10.97
N GLY A 260 -12.38 -22.61 10.48
CA GLY A 260 -13.04 -21.41 11.02
C GLY A 260 -12.56 -20.10 10.37
N ASN A 261 -12.56 -19.00 11.11
CA ASN A 261 -12.00 -17.74 10.63
C ASN A 261 -10.47 -17.78 10.74
N ILE A 262 -9.77 -17.50 9.65
CA ILE A 262 -8.30 -17.38 9.68
C ILE A 262 -7.99 -15.94 10.12
N PRO A 263 -7.25 -15.75 11.22
CA PRO A 263 -6.86 -14.43 11.70
C PRO A 263 -5.78 -13.83 10.79
N ASP A 264 -5.48 -12.54 10.96
CA ASP A 264 -4.42 -11.88 10.18
C ASP A 264 -3.02 -12.43 10.55
N ILE A 265 -2.58 -13.43 9.80
CA ILE A 265 -1.29 -14.11 9.98
C ILE A 265 -0.13 -13.13 9.85
N LEU A 266 -0.23 -12.08 9.03
CA LEU A 266 0.83 -11.09 8.85
C LEU A 266 1.02 -10.19 10.06
N THR A 267 -0.07 -9.93 10.81
CA THR A 267 0.02 -9.22 12.09
C THR A 267 0.56 -10.16 13.17
N ILE A 268 0.10 -11.41 13.20
CA ILE A 268 0.54 -12.42 14.18
C ILE A 268 2.03 -12.73 14.03
N SER A 269 2.56 -12.83 12.81
CA SER A 269 3.97 -13.11 12.57
C SER A 269 4.92 -11.99 13.03
N LYS A 270 4.40 -10.79 13.30
CA LYS A 270 5.18 -9.72 13.94
C LYS A 270 5.30 -9.91 15.46
N TRP A 271 4.46 -10.75 16.05
CA TRP A 271 4.42 -11.01 17.50
C TRP A 271 5.27 -12.21 17.89
N THR A 272 5.49 -13.15 16.97
CA THR A 272 6.39 -14.29 17.14
C THR A 272 7.85 -13.83 17.10
N GLY A 273 8.73 -14.56 17.80
CA GLY A 273 10.15 -14.23 17.87
C GLY A 273 11.00 -14.86 16.75
N ASN A 274 10.50 -15.90 16.08
CA ASN A 274 11.23 -16.60 15.03
C ASN A 274 10.31 -17.43 14.11
N ARG A 275 10.88 -17.89 13.00
CA ARG A 275 10.18 -18.72 11.98
C ARG A 275 9.67 -20.07 12.53
N VAL A 276 10.29 -20.61 13.57
CA VAL A 276 9.83 -21.87 14.20
C VAL A 276 8.48 -21.63 14.89
N GLN A 277 8.36 -20.54 15.65
CA GLN A 277 7.10 -20.13 16.27
C GLN A 277 6.04 -19.79 15.23
N ASP A 278 6.38 -19.12 14.13
CA ASP A 278 5.45 -18.85 13.04
C ASP A 278 4.82 -20.13 12.50
N ARG A 279 5.66 -21.14 12.21
CA ARG A 279 5.20 -22.43 11.70
C ARG A 279 4.31 -23.15 12.71
N LEU A 280 4.69 -23.13 13.99
CA LEU A 280 3.92 -23.75 15.06
C LEU A 280 2.54 -23.10 15.18
N ILE A 281 2.47 -21.77 15.25
CA ILE A 281 1.22 -21.02 15.36
C ILE A 281 0.35 -21.20 14.11
N ALA A 282 0.93 -21.14 12.92
CA ALA A 282 0.20 -21.40 11.68
C ALA A 282 -0.40 -22.81 11.65
N ARG A 283 0.33 -23.83 12.13
CA ARG A 283 -0.17 -25.21 12.25
C ARG A 283 -1.27 -25.36 13.29
N ILE A 284 -1.18 -24.64 14.41
CA ILE A 284 -2.25 -24.61 15.43
C ILE A 284 -3.50 -23.96 14.84
N ILE A 285 -3.38 -22.79 14.22
CA ILE A 285 -4.52 -22.09 13.60
C ILE A 285 -5.18 -22.97 12.54
N SER A 286 -4.39 -23.60 11.66
CA SER A 286 -4.90 -24.48 10.60
C SER A 286 -5.28 -25.90 11.05
N LYS A 287 -5.08 -26.23 12.33
CA LYS A 287 -5.26 -27.58 12.91
C LYS A 287 -4.44 -28.68 12.20
N THR A 288 -3.25 -28.32 11.72
CA THR A 288 -2.33 -29.20 10.99
C THR A 288 -1.09 -29.60 11.80
N ILE A 289 -1.14 -29.46 13.12
CA ILE A 289 -0.11 -30.02 14.01
C ILE A 289 -0.07 -31.53 13.86
N THR A 290 1.15 -32.06 13.68
CA THR A 290 1.40 -33.49 13.57
C THR A 290 1.03 -34.19 14.87
N THR A 291 -0.07 -34.94 14.84
CA THR A 291 -0.60 -35.71 15.97
C THR A 291 -1.01 -37.10 15.46
N PRO A 292 -1.07 -38.14 16.33
CA PRO A 292 -1.54 -39.47 15.91
C PRO A 292 -2.93 -39.43 15.25
N GLY A 293 -3.86 -38.62 15.77
CA GLY A 293 -5.18 -38.43 15.20
C GLY A 293 -5.15 -37.79 13.81
N LEU A 294 -4.27 -36.78 13.59
CA LEU A 294 -4.11 -36.20 12.25
C LEU A 294 -3.46 -37.20 11.27
N LEU A 295 -2.38 -37.88 11.69
CA LEU A 295 -1.64 -38.82 10.84
C LEU A 295 -2.49 -40.02 10.43
N SER A 296 -3.31 -40.53 11.33
CA SER A 296 -4.23 -41.64 11.06
C SER A 296 -5.24 -41.30 9.96
N ARG A 297 -5.72 -40.05 9.87
CA ARG A 297 -6.58 -39.59 8.76
C ARG A 297 -5.93 -39.68 7.39
N PHE A 298 -4.61 -39.72 7.32
CA PHE A 298 -3.82 -39.89 6.09
C PHE A 298 -3.25 -41.31 5.95
N ASN A 299 -3.67 -42.27 6.77
CA ASN A 299 -3.12 -43.63 6.84
C ASN A 299 -1.62 -43.69 7.14
N LEU A 300 -1.09 -42.69 7.84
CA LEU A 300 0.32 -42.60 8.23
C LEU A 300 0.59 -43.06 9.68
N HIS A 301 -0.47 -43.32 10.45
CA HIS A 301 -0.37 -43.85 11.80
C HIS A 301 -1.55 -44.81 12.09
N PRO A 302 -1.28 -46.02 12.63
CA PRO A 302 -2.32 -47.05 12.76
C PRO A 302 -3.35 -46.75 13.86
N ASP A 303 -2.93 -46.09 14.94
CA ASP A 303 -3.78 -45.80 16.11
C ASP A 303 -4.03 -44.29 16.28
N PRO A 304 -5.26 -43.77 16.10
CA PRO A 304 -5.56 -42.35 16.26
C PRO A 304 -5.72 -41.93 17.73
N LEU A 305 -5.74 -42.86 18.69
CA LEU A 305 -6.25 -42.60 20.04
C LEU A 305 -5.18 -42.08 21.01
N CYS A 306 -5.65 -41.34 22.02
CA CYS A 306 -4.85 -40.90 23.14
C CYS A 306 -4.69 -42.04 24.14
N ARG A 307 -3.44 -42.36 24.52
CA ARG A 307 -3.12 -43.45 25.47
C ARG A 307 -3.69 -43.27 26.87
N VAL A 308 -4.07 -42.05 27.27
CA VAL A 308 -4.55 -41.74 28.63
C VAL A 308 -6.06 -41.83 28.73
N CYS A 309 -6.78 -41.28 27.75
CA CYS A 309 -8.24 -41.11 27.83
C CYS A 309 -9.00 -41.68 26.63
N ASN A 310 -8.31 -42.38 25.72
CA ASN A 310 -8.90 -43.13 24.60
C ASN A 310 -9.77 -42.32 23.63
N GLU A 311 -9.60 -41.00 23.58
CA GLU A 311 -10.21 -40.12 22.57
C GLU A 311 -9.29 -39.91 21.37
N ILE A 312 -9.82 -39.43 20.24
CA ILE A 312 -9.02 -39.06 19.07
C ILE A 312 -7.97 -38.02 19.46
N ASN A 313 -6.70 -38.35 19.23
CA ASN A 313 -5.55 -37.53 19.60
C ASN A 313 -5.28 -36.49 18.51
N ASP A 314 -6.15 -35.49 18.41
CA ASP A 314 -5.94 -34.30 17.58
C ASP A 314 -5.56 -33.08 18.42
N ILE A 315 -5.19 -31.98 17.75
CA ILE A 315 -4.79 -30.74 18.43
C ILE A 315 -5.90 -30.15 19.33
N SER A 316 -7.16 -30.32 18.95
CA SER A 316 -8.30 -29.82 19.74
C SER A 316 -8.43 -30.62 21.03
N HIS A 317 -8.29 -31.95 20.96
CA HIS A 317 -8.25 -32.84 22.10
C HIS A 317 -7.08 -32.48 23.03
N ILE A 318 -5.86 -32.35 22.49
CA ILE A 318 -4.66 -32.00 23.27
C ILE A 318 -4.86 -30.68 24.03
N LEU A 319 -5.29 -29.62 23.34
CA LEU A 319 -5.39 -28.28 23.91
C LEU A 319 -6.62 -28.04 24.78
N LEU A 320 -7.70 -28.82 24.64
CA LEU A 320 -8.98 -28.54 25.33
C LEU A 320 -9.45 -29.65 26.27
N LYS A 321 -9.18 -30.93 25.98
CA LYS A 321 -9.87 -32.07 26.63
C LYS A 321 -8.95 -33.05 27.36
N CYS A 322 -7.81 -33.39 26.78
CA CYS A 322 -6.95 -34.49 27.21
C CYS A 322 -6.63 -34.44 28.72
N GLN A 323 -6.91 -35.52 29.45
CA GLN A 323 -6.70 -35.57 30.91
C GLN A 323 -5.23 -35.35 31.30
N LYS A 324 -4.29 -35.79 30.45
CA LYS A 324 -2.85 -35.60 30.64
C LYS A 324 -2.45 -34.13 30.87
N TYR A 325 -3.11 -33.20 30.21
CA TYR A 325 -2.74 -31.77 30.22
C TYR A 325 -3.70 -30.91 31.07
N ALA A 326 -4.52 -31.52 31.92
CA ALA A 326 -5.52 -30.79 32.71
C ALA A 326 -4.90 -29.68 33.59
N SER A 327 -3.81 -29.99 34.30
CA SER A 327 -3.10 -29.01 35.14
C SER A 327 -2.50 -27.85 34.34
N VAL A 328 -1.90 -28.14 33.18
CA VAL A 328 -1.33 -27.15 32.26
C VAL A 328 -2.42 -26.20 31.74
N ARG A 329 -3.59 -26.75 31.37
CA ARG A 329 -4.73 -25.93 30.91
C ARG A 329 -5.26 -24.99 31.98
N VAL A 330 -5.37 -25.42 33.23
CA VAL A 330 -5.78 -24.55 34.36
C VAL A 330 -4.87 -23.33 34.48
N ILE A 331 -3.56 -23.52 34.37
CA ILE A 331 -2.58 -22.42 34.38
C ILE A 331 -2.77 -21.52 33.16
N LEU A 332 -2.96 -22.11 31.98
CA LEU A 332 -3.15 -21.37 30.73
C LEU A 332 -4.41 -20.50 30.76
N TRP A 333 -5.56 -21.06 31.18
CA TRP A 333 -6.82 -20.32 31.27
C TRP A 333 -6.72 -19.14 32.24
N ARG A 334 -6.06 -19.33 33.40
CA ARG A 334 -5.78 -18.25 34.34
C ARG A 334 -4.95 -17.13 33.72
N LYS A 335 -3.87 -17.47 33.00
CA LYS A 335 -2.99 -16.47 32.37
C LYS A 335 -3.62 -15.76 31.18
N LEU A 336 -4.57 -16.40 30.49
CA LEU A 336 -5.31 -15.82 29.36
C LEU A 336 -6.65 -15.17 29.77
N ASN A 337 -6.95 -15.11 31.07
CA ASN A 337 -8.20 -14.60 31.62
C ASN A 337 -9.46 -15.26 31.03
N ILE A 338 -9.41 -16.59 30.84
CA ILE A 338 -10.54 -17.37 30.33
C ILE A 338 -11.37 -17.90 31.49
N VAL A 339 -12.66 -17.56 31.54
CA VAL A 339 -13.60 -17.89 32.65
C VAL A 339 -14.68 -18.90 32.23
N SER A 340 -14.74 -19.30 30.96
CA SER A 340 -15.82 -20.16 30.44
C SER A 340 -15.68 -21.63 30.85
N ALA A 341 -16.82 -22.26 31.19
CA ALA A 341 -16.91 -23.71 31.48
C ALA A 341 -16.84 -24.59 30.21
N ASN A 342 -17.21 -24.05 29.04
CA ASN A 342 -17.20 -24.74 27.75
C ASN A 342 -16.37 -23.97 26.73
N ILE A 343 -15.07 -24.24 26.70
CA ILE A 343 -14.12 -23.54 25.82
C ILE A 343 -14.02 -24.29 24.50
N THR A 344 -14.42 -23.63 23.41
CA THR A 344 -14.20 -24.11 22.05
C THR A 344 -12.81 -23.71 21.56
N TYR A 345 -12.35 -24.34 20.48
CA TYR A 345 -11.06 -24.02 19.87
C TYR A 345 -10.99 -22.56 19.40
N ASP A 346 -12.09 -22.05 18.84
CA ASP A 346 -12.18 -20.68 18.35
C ASP A 346 -12.14 -19.66 19.49
N VAL A 347 -12.78 -19.97 20.62
CA VAL A 347 -12.71 -19.14 21.84
C VAL A 347 -11.29 -19.15 22.41
N LEU A 348 -10.60 -20.28 22.43
CA LEU A 348 -9.20 -20.31 22.83
C LEU A 348 -8.35 -19.40 21.93
N LEU A 349 -8.49 -19.54 20.60
CA LEU A 349 -7.72 -18.74 19.65
C LEU A 349 -8.02 -17.24 19.75
N SER A 350 -9.27 -16.83 19.97
CA SER A 350 -9.61 -15.42 20.12
C SER A 350 -8.93 -14.77 21.33
N HIS A 351 -8.80 -15.51 22.44
CA HIS A 351 -8.06 -15.05 23.62
C HIS A 351 -6.53 -15.07 23.41
N VAL A 352 -6.00 -16.08 22.70
CA VAL A 352 -4.57 -16.19 22.40
C VAL A 352 -4.10 -15.08 21.47
N LEU A 353 -4.92 -14.73 20.47
CA LEU A 353 -4.55 -13.84 19.36
C LEU A 353 -4.99 -12.39 19.56
N VAL A 354 -5.45 -12.02 20.76
CA VAL A 354 -5.89 -10.65 21.06
C VAL A 354 -4.72 -9.65 21.12
N ASN A 355 -3.56 -10.08 21.62
CA ASN A 355 -2.36 -9.24 21.71
C ASN A 355 -1.08 -10.09 21.79
N LYS A 356 0.07 -9.41 21.61
CA LYS A 356 1.40 -10.04 21.66
C LYS A 356 1.67 -10.79 22.97
N ASN A 357 1.27 -10.24 24.12
CA ASN A 357 1.56 -10.86 25.42
C ASN A 357 0.83 -12.19 25.59
N HIS A 358 -0.45 -12.26 25.21
CA HIS A 358 -1.24 -13.48 25.26
C HIS A 358 -0.68 -14.56 24.33
N LEU A 359 -0.27 -14.18 23.12
CA LEU A 359 0.39 -15.11 22.21
C LEU A 359 1.69 -15.65 22.81
N LEU A 360 2.51 -14.80 23.42
CA LEU A 360 3.77 -15.23 24.05
C LEU A 360 3.51 -16.19 25.23
N ILE A 361 2.53 -15.90 26.08
CA ILE A 361 2.09 -16.80 27.16
C ILE A 361 1.70 -18.16 26.60
N PHE A 362 0.89 -18.17 25.53
CA PHE A 362 0.45 -19.39 24.87
C PHE A 362 1.64 -20.18 24.32
N VAL A 363 2.52 -19.54 23.54
CA VAL A 363 3.73 -20.16 22.97
C VAL A 363 4.65 -20.74 24.05
N GLN A 364 4.85 -20.03 25.16
CA GLN A 364 5.64 -20.54 26.28
C GLN A 364 5.00 -21.77 26.93
N THR A 365 3.67 -21.81 26.99
CA THR A 365 2.92 -22.92 27.59
C THR A 365 2.89 -24.14 26.66
N LEU A 366 2.96 -23.96 25.34
CA LEU A 366 2.98 -25.06 24.36
C LEU A 366 4.10 -26.08 24.61
N LYS A 367 5.22 -25.68 25.22
CA LYS A 367 6.33 -26.58 25.59
C LYS A 367 5.93 -27.71 26.56
N TYR A 368 4.82 -27.55 27.28
CA TYR A 368 4.30 -28.55 28.22
C TYR A 368 3.25 -29.47 27.60
N PHE A 369 2.89 -29.24 26.34
CA PHE A 369 2.08 -30.15 25.54
C PHE A 369 3.01 -30.96 24.64
N ASP A 370 2.75 -32.25 24.44
CA ASP A 370 3.52 -33.07 23.49
C ASP A 370 3.10 -32.75 22.05
N ILE A 371 3.39 -31.52 21.63
CA ILE A 371 3.14 -30.99 20.29
C ILE A 371 4.52 -30.62 19.73
N VAL A 372 5.09 -31.49 18.88
CA VAL A 372 6.41 -31.31 18.25
C VAL A 372 6.28 -30.70 16.86
#